data_AF-A0A0D8FTK5-F1
#
_entry.id   AF-A0A0D8FTK5-F1
#
_cell.length_a   1.000
_cell.length_b   1.000
_cell.length_c   1.000
_cell.angle_alpha   90.00
_cell.angle_beta   90.00
_cell.angle_gamma   90.00
#
_symmetry.space_group_name_H-M   'P 1'
#
loop_
_entity.id
_entity.type
_entity.pdbx_description
1 polymer ?
#
loop_
_entity_poly.entity_id
_entity_poly.type
_entity_poly.pdbx_seq_one_letter_code
_entity_poly.pdbx_strand_id
1 'polypeptide(L)'
;MSVSRPEQTQEPLRNVTKPSLSKICEGPGCDQILDEQPRGRPARYCSAACRVAAHRRRKRGPVIVEVHFGSASTRNRREDRSWMVKLRRDNDELIVVIGQTRDGAQRLASRLNDFLN
;
A
#
# COMPACT_ATOMS: atom_id res chain seq x y z
N MET A 1 -62.82 50.07 2.83
CA MET A 1 -62.59 48.90 3.72
C MET A 1 -61.51 48.05 3.09
N SER A 2 -60.38 47.95 3.78
CA SER A 2 -59.14 47.27 3.43
C SER A 2 -59.23 45.76 3.63
N VAL A 3 -58.65 44.93 2.76
CA VAL A 3 -57.88 43.69 3.07
C VAL A 3 -57.11 43.26 1.79
N SER A 4 -55.83 43.62 1.62
CA SER A 4 -54.59 42.84 1.87
C SER A 4 -54.37 41.60 0.98
N ARG A 5 -53.43 41.75 0.03
CA ARG A 5 -52.71 40.69 -0.70
C ARG A 5 -51.78 39.93 0.27
N PRO A 6 -51.69 38.59 0.25
CA PRO A 6 -50.54 37.91 0.83
C PRO A 6 -49.43 37.84 -0.23
N GLU A 7 -48.36 38.57 0.05
CA GLU A 7 -47.06 38.47 -0.60
C GLU A 7 -46.40 37.16 -0.13
N GLN A 8 -46.47 36.11 -0.95
CA GLN A 8 -45.75 34.87 -0.68
C GLN A 8 -44.26 35.10 -0.95
N THR A 9 -43.53 35.39 0.11
CA THR A 9 -42.07 35.37 0.17
C THR A 9 -41.56 34.00 -0.27
N GLN A 10 -40.76 33.99 -1.33
CA GLN A 10 -39.97 32.81 -1.71
C GLN A 10 -38.89 32.56 -0.66
N GLU A 11 -38.99 31.46 0.10
CA GLU A 11 -37.83 30.87 0.77
C GLU A 11 -37.01 30.10 -0.28
N PRO A 12 -35.71 30.41 -0.50
CA PRO A 12 -34.88 29.57 -1.32
C PRO A 12 -34.60 28.27 -0.56
N LEU A 13 -35.15 27.18 -1.11
CA LEU A 13 -34.87 25.80 -0.74
C LEU A 13 -33.35 25.57 -0.62
N ARG A 14 -32.92 25.43 0.63
CA ARG A 14 -31.88 24.54 1.17
C ARG A 14 -30.77 24.17 0.17
N ASN A 15 -29.57 24.67 0.45
CA ASN A 15 -28.28 24.15 -0.03
C ASN A 15 -28.35 22.64 -0.27
N VAL A 16 -28.43 22.25 -1.54
CA VAL A 16 -28.19 20.87 -1.97
C VAL A 16 -26.69 20.65 -1.79
N THR A 17 -26.29 20.23 -0.59
CA THR A 17 -24.93 19.73 -0.35
C THR A 17 -24.77 18.50 -1.25
N LYS A 18 -24.14 18.69 -2.42
CA LYS A 18 -23.64 17.60 -3.26
C LYS A 18 -22.94 16.61 -2.33
N PRO A 19 -23.22 15.29 -2.40
CA PRO A 19 -22.53 14.32 -1.59
C PRO A 19 -21.04 14.42 -1.90
N SER A 20 -20.29 14.99 -0.95
CA SER A 20 -18.86 15.21 -1.07
C SER A 20 -18.19 13.86 -1.13
N LEU A 21 -17.64 13.48 -2.29
CA LEU A 21 -16.88 12.25 -2.43
C LEU A 21 -15.47 12.51 -1.88
N SER A 22 -15.37 12.55 -0.55
CA SER A 22 -14.09 12.58 0.16
C SER A 22 -13.27 11.33 -0.21
N LYS A 23 -12.13 11.53 -0.88
CA LYS A 23 -11.23 10.45 -1.30
C LYS A 23 -10.04 10.34 -0.35
N ILE A 24 -9.63 9.12 -0.05
CA ILE A 24 -8.41 8.87 0.73
C ILE A 24 -7.18 9.09 -0.17
N CYS A 25 -6.13 9.67 0.39
CA CYS A 25 -4.86 9.85 -0.27
C CYS A 25 -4.28 8.52 -0.77
N GLU A 26 -3.85 8.47 -2.03
CA GLU A 26 -3.22 7.27 -2.62
C GLU A 26 -1.75 7.06 -2.19
N GLY A 27 -1.36 7.68 -1.08
CA GLY A 27 -0.01 7.53 -0.50
C GLY A 27 0.11 6.19 0.21
N PRO A 28 1.24 5.47 0.09
CA PRO A 28 1.41 4.20 0.79
C PRO A 28 1.35 4.42 2.31
N GLY A 29 0.34 3.81 2.96
CA GLY A 29 0.12 3.93 4.41
C GLY A 29 -0.45 5.29 4.85
N CYS A 30 -0.95 6.12 3.93
CA CYS A 30 -1.58 7.39 4.25
C CYS A 30 -3.10 7.21 4.32
N ASP A 31 -3.71 7.72 5.39
CA ASP A 31 -5.14 7.71 5.67
C ASP A 31 -5.77 9.10 5.54
N GLN A 32 -4.98 10.11 5.18
CA GLN A 32 -5.44 11.48 5.02
C GLN A 32 -6.57 11.57 3.98
N ILE A 33 -7.68 12.17 4.38
CA ILE A 33 -8.80 12.49 3.51
C ILE A 33 -8.45 13.73 2.68
N LEU A 34 -8.71 13.66 1.38
CA LEU A 34 -8.53 14.76 0.44
C LEU A 34 -9.85 15.51 0.26
N ASP A 35 -9.77 16.82 0.44
CA ASP A 35 -10.90 17.70 0.17
C ASP A 35 -11.22 17.75 -1.32
N GLU A 36 -12.52 17.84 -1.61
CA GLU A 36 -13.00 17.96 -2.98
C GLU A 36 -12.68 19.37 -3.50
N GLN A 37 -11.93 19.44 -4.60
CA GLN A 37 -11.65 20.73 -5.23
C GLN A 37 -12.80 21.11 -6.17
N PRO A 38 -13.35 22.33 -6.06
CA PRO A 38 -14.55 22.73 -6.82
C PRO A 38 -14.30 22.87 -8.33
N ARG A 39 -13.03 22.96 -8.76
CA ARG A 39 -12.63 23.09 -10.16
C ARG A 39 -11.34 22.33 -10.40
N GLY A 40 -11.18 21.84 -11.62
CA GLY A 40 -9.97 21.13 -12.07
C GLY A 40 -9.96 19.65 -11.71
N ARG A 41 -8.82 18.99 -11.94
CA ARG A 41 -8.64 17.57 -11.66
C ARG A 41 -8.48 17.35 -10.15
N PRO A 42 -9.24 16.42 -9.53
CA PRO A 42 -9.09 16.10 -8.12
C PRO A 42 -7.66 15.69 -7.77
N ALA A 43 -7.17 16.15 -6.62
CA ALA A 43 -5.90 15.71 -6.08
C ALA A 43 -5.94 14.21 -5.75
N ARG A 44 -4.86 13.49 -6.05
CA ARG A 44 -4.69 12.06 -5.68
C ARG A 44 -3.84 11.87 -4.43
N TYR A 45 -3.09 12.90 -4.05
CA TYR A 45 -2.16 12.85 -2.93
C TYR A 45 -2.30 14.12 -2.10
N CYS A 46 -2.18 14.00 -0.79
CA CYS A 46 -2.22 15.14 0.13
C CYS A 46 -0.95 16.01 0.05
N SER A 47 0.16 15.45 -0.44
CA SER A 47 1.46 16.11 -0.47
C SER A 47 2.37 15.59 -1.58
N ALA A 48 3.40 16.37 -1.92
CA ALA A 48 4.48 15.94 -2.80
C ALA A 48 5.20 14.69 -2.25
N ALA A 49 5.34 14.58 -0.93
CA ALA A 49 5.92 13.40 -0.28
C ALA A 49 5.13 12.13 -0.57
N CYS A 50 3.80 12.15 -0.41
CA CYS A 50 2.93 11.02 -0.74
C CYS A 50 2.98 10.65 -2.22
N ARG A 51 3.02 11.66 -3.10
CA ARG A 51 3.20 11.44 -4.54
C ARG A 51 4.52 10.74 -4.85
N VAL A 52 5.63 11.20 -4.27
CA VAL A 52 6.96 10.61 -4.44
C VAL A 52 7.01 9.19 -3.85
N ALA A 53 6.45 8.97 -2.67
CA ALA A 53 6.38 7.66 -2.04
C ALA A 53 5.58 6.66 -2.89
N ALA A 54 4.42 7.06 -3.41
CA ALA A 54 3.63 6.24 -4.32
C ALA A 54 4.39 5.94 -5.62
N HIS A 55 5.07 6.93 -6.20
CA HIS A 55 5.90 6.73 -7.38
C HIS A 55 7.07 5.77 -7.10
N ARG A 56 7.79 5.92 -5.98
CA ARG A 56 8.86 5.01 -5.56
C ARG A 56 8.34 3.59 -5.38
N ARG A 57 7.16 3.41 -4.76
CA ARG A 57 6.53 2.09 -4.60
C ARG A 57 6.24 1.41 -5.94
N ARG A 58 5.77 2.16 -6.95
CA ARG A 58 5.54 1.64 -8.30
C ARG A 58 6.83 1.27 -9.04
N LYS A 59 7.94 1.92 -8.70
CA LYS A 59 9.27 1.67 -9.28
C LYS A 59 10.11 0.67 -8.49
N ARG A 60 9.57 0.07 -7.43
CA ARG A 60 10.30 -0.96 -6.68
C ARG A 60 10.65 -2.13 -7.60
N GLY A 61 11.85 -2.66 -7.43
CA GLY A 61 12.29 -3.83 -8.18
C GLY A 61 11.44 -5.08 -7.90
N PRO A 62 11.60 -6.13 -8.73
CA PRO A 62 10.98 -7.42 -8.46
C PRO A 62 11.44 -7.98 -7.11
N VAL A 63 10.63 -8.85 -6.51
CA VAL A 63 11.08 -9.60 -5.32
C VAL A 63 11.95 -10.74 -5.82
N ILE A 64 13.17 -10.82 -5.31
CA ILE A 64 14.11 -11.89 -5.61
C ILE A 64 14.07 -12.86 -4.44
N VAL A 65 13.92 -14.15 -4.75
CA VAL A 65 13.98 -15.23 -3.76
C VAL A 65 15.39 -15.80 -3.76
N GLU A 66 16.04 -15.80 -2.61
CA GLU A 66 17.43 -16.24 -2.47
C GLU A 66 17.54 -17.41 -1.49
N VAL A 67 18.33 -18.43 -1.85
CA VAL A 67 18.65 -19.57 -0.99
C VAL A 67 20.05 -19.38 -0.45
N HIS A 68 20.18 -19.36 0.86
CA HIS A 68 21.45 -19.14 1.55
C HIS A 68 21.83 -20.37 2.38
N PHE A 69 23.14 -20.67 2.43
CA PHE A 69 23.72 -21.68 3.31
C PHE A 69 24.26 -21.03 4.58
N GLY A 70 23.99 -21.64 5.73
CA GLY A 70 24.35 -21.13 7.05
C GLY A 70 23.27 -20.22 7.63
N SER A 71 23.21 -20.13 8.97
CA SER A 71 22.38 -19.16 9.68
C SER A 71 23.24 -18.15 10.44
N ALA A 72 22.74 -16.92 10.59
CA ALA A 72 23.30 -15.88 11.46
C ALA A 72 23.24 -16.26 12.96
N SER A 73 22.57 -17.36 13.34
CA SER A 73 22.65 -17.94 14.70
C SER A 73 23.32 -19.32 14.65
N THR A 74 24.65 -19.33 14.71
CA THR A 74 25.47 -20.54 14.73
C THR A 74 25.65 -21.05 16.15
N ARG A 75 24.81 -21.98 16.59
CA ARG A 75 25.23 -23.03 17.54
C ARG A 75 24.30 -24.23 17.39
N ASN A 76 24.87 -25.37 17.01
CA ASN A 76 24.32 -26.70 17.25
C ASN A 76 23.20 -27.23 16.32
N ARG A 77 23.17 -26.88 15.02
CA ARG A 77 22.34 -27.63 14.05
C ARG A 77 23.16 -28.66 13.30
N ARG A 78 22.54 -29.80 13.00
CA ARG A 78 23.06 -30.80 12.06
C ARG A 78 23.28 -30.12 10.71
N GLU A 79 24.42 -30.39 10.06
CA GLU A 79 24.85 -29.70 8.83
C GLU A 79 23.82 -29.82 7.70
N ASP A 80 23.04 -30.91 7.69
CA ASP A 80 21.96 -31.19 6.74
C ASP A 80 20.80 -30.18 6.80
N ARG A 81 20.65 -29.42 7.90
CA ARG A 81 19.59 -28.40 8.11
C ARG A 81 20.16 -27.00 8.29
N SER A 82 21.14 -26.66 7.46
CA SER A 82 21.83 -25.36 7.52
C SER A 82 21.33 -24.35 6.49
N TRP A 83 20.31 -24.68 5.68
CA TRP A 83 19.85 -23.81 4.60
C TRP A 83 18.70 -22.91 5.04
N MET A 84 18.61 -21.73 4.43
CA MET A 84 17.54 -20.76 4.64
C MET A 84 17.07 -20.15 3.33
N VAL A 85 15.87 -19.55 3.36
CA VAL A 85 15.32 -18.79 2.23
C VAL A 85 15.05 -17.37 2.68
N LYS A 86 15.48 -16.41 1.85
CA LYS A 86 15.31 -14.98 2.05
C LYS A 86 14.58 -14.38 0.86
N LEU A 87 13.82 -13.31 1.10
CA LEU A 87 13.31 -12.43 0.08
C LEU A 87 14.14 -11.15 0.10
N ARG A 88 14.53 -10.68 -1.08
CA ARG A 88 15.19 -9.39 -1.25
C ARG A 88 14.42 -8.54 -2.23
N ARG A 89 14.25 -7.26 -1.91
CA ARG A 89 13.71 -6.26 -2.82
C ARG A 89 14.48 -4.98 -2.60
N ASP A 90 15.19 -4.52 -3.63
CA ASP A 90 16.10 -3.38 -3.52
C ASP A 90 17.11 -3.62 -2.37
N ASN A 91 17.04 -2.81 -1.30
CA ASN A 91 17.85 -2.91 -0.08
C ASN A 91 17.11 -3.57 1.09
N ASP A 92 15.84 -3.95 0.92
CA ASP A 92 15.04 -4.62 1.95
C ASP A 92 15.31 -6.13 1.88
N GLU A 93 15.61 -6.74 3.03
CA GLU A 93 15.80 -8.19 3.19
C GLU A 93 14.83 -8.74 4.24
N LEU A 94 14.25 -9.91 3.97
CA LEU A 94 13.37 -10.63 4.88
C LEU A 94 13.72 -12.12 4.90
N ILE A 95 14.02 -12.66 6.08
CA ILE A 95 14.20 -14.11 6.28
C ILE A 95 12.80 -14.77 6.33
N VAL A 96 12.55 -15.72 5.43
CA VAL A 96 11.28 -16.46 5.38
C VAL A 96 11.32 -17.68 6.29
N VAL A 97 12.39 -18.47 6.15
CA VAL A 97 12.56 -19.72 6.91
C VAL A 97 14.04 -20.02 7.09
N ILE A 98 14.38 -20.63 8.23
CA ILE A 98 15.71 -21.14 8.55
C ILE A 98 15.62 -22.63 8.89
N GLY A 99 16.68 -23.39 8.65
CA GLY A 99 16.76 -24.79 9.10
C GLY A 99 16.25 -25.82 8.10
N GLN A 100 16.30 -25.47 6.82
CA GLN A 100 15.89 -26.34 5.75
C GLN A 100 17.04 -27.24 5.31
N THR A 101 16.70 -28.38 4.71
CA THR A 101 17.62 -29.08 3.82
C THR A 101 17.83 -28.29 2.54
N ARG A 102 18.90 -28.56 1.79
CA ARG A 102 19.18 -27.88 0.52
C ARG A 102 17.99 -27.99 -0.44
N ASP A 103 17.51 -29.20 -0.67
CA ASP A 103 16.40 -29.44 -1.61
C ASP A 103 15.09 -28.83 -1.10
N GLY A 104 14.87 -28.84 0.22
CA GLY A 104 13.70 -28.19 0.83
C GLY A 104 13.71 -26.68 0.63
N ALA A 105 14.87 -26.04 0.78
CA ALA A 105 15.04 -24.61 0.52
C ALA A 105 14.86 -24.28 -0.96
N GLN A 106 15.43 -25.08 -1.86
CA GLN A 106 15.28 -24.90 -3.31
C GLN A 106 13.83 -25.04 -3.77
N ARG A 107 13.12 -26.09 -3.32
CA ARG A 107 11.70 -26.28 -3.65
C ARG A 107 10.83 -25.12 -3.16
N LEU A 108 11.10 -24.61 -1.95
CA LEU A 108 10.39 -23.45 -1.43
C LEU A 108 10.71 -22.20 -2.27
N ALA A 109 11.98 -22.00 -2.63
CA ALA A 109 12.39 -20.86 -3.42
C ALA A 109 11.72 -20.84 -4.80
N SER A 110 11.65 -21.98 -5.49
CA SER A 110 10.91 -22.10 -6.76
C SER A 110 9.43 -21.73 -6.58
N ARG A 111 8.74 -22.30 -5.58
CA ARG A 111 7.32 -21.99 -5.33
C ARG A 111 7.08 -20.52 -4.99
N LEU A 112 7.98 -19.90 -4.23
CA LEU A 112 7.89 -18.47 -3.92
C LEU A 112 8.13 -17.62 -5.16
N ASN A 113 9.07 -18.01 -6.03
CA ASN A 113 9.34 -17.28 -7.25
C ASN A 113 8.15 -17.32 -8.21
N ASP A 114 7.50 -18.48 -8.34
CA ASP A 114 6.28 -18.66 -9.16
C ASP A 114 5.06 -17.94 -8.59
N PHE A 115 5.03 -17.70 -7.26
CA PHE A 115 3.92 -17.00 -6.61
C PHE A 115 4.07 -15.48 -6.67
N LEU A 116 5.31 -14.97 -6.67
CA LEU A 116 5.61 -13.54 -6.57
C LEU A 116 5.77 -12.85 -7.93
N ASN A 117 5.92 -13.60 -9.02
CA ASN A 117 6.10 -13.11 -10.38
C ASN A 117 5.08 -13.73 -11.33
#